data_AF-A0A661VCP6-F1
#
_entry.id   AF-A0A661VCP6-F1
#
_cell.length_a   1.000
_cell.length_b   1.000
_cell.length_c   1.000
_cell.angle_alpha   90.00
_cell.angle_beta   90.00
_cell.angle_gamma   90.00
#
_symmetry.space_group_name_H-M   'P 1'
#
loop_
_entity.id
_entity.type
_entity.pdbx_description
1 polymer ?
#
loop_
_entity_poly.entity_id
_entity_poly.type
_entity_poly.pdbx_seq_one_letter_code
_entity_poly.pdbx_strand_id
1 'polypeptide(L)'
;MDDRNVQYPPVDIEQWLDFVIAAAAHRSRDEAQRKFGELLINRYFVTLRDEYKDDPVAKAYLDNMLCAVASAIRGFSVVRDVFATNWETIKEAKGREKARAERLDAFAPFKKDGYWKPAVAVISALGLLGPILAGFQQIIGNLPWILVVALAVSILVVLISMELFVDWLRNRRLTRVEERFPEHLYEFWQEKSLKGYRMVLRQFLLLAIKIREEFYPNLTTLDQRKVFENYPVPHIDCGMSRKIDRQSDLQELEEHLAAIVEQHFAFKLKEEKAE
;
A
#
# COMPACT_ATOMS: atom_id res chain seq x y z
N MET A 1 -26.61 45.18 -13.18
CA MET A 1 -25.29 44.56 -13.14
C MET A 1 -24.82 44.75 -11.71
N ASP A 2 -24.80 43.66 -10.96
CA ASP A 2 -24.59 43.66 -9.51
C ASP A 2 -23.12 43.95 -9.24
N ASP A 3 -22.87 45.04 -8.51
CA ASP A 3 -21.58 45.64 -8.20
C ASP A 3 -20.85 44.83 -7.12
N ARG A 4 -20.74 43.52 -7.33
CA ARG A 4 -19.92 42.66 -6.49
C ARG A 4 -18.47 42.98 -6.80
N ASN A 5 -17.93 43.96 -6.07
CA ASN A 5 -16.51 44.10 -5.78
C ASN A 5 -15.95 42.70 -5.48
N VAL A 6 -15.34 42.04 -6.46
CA VAL A 6 -14.78 40.69 -6.31
C VAL A 6 -13.48 40.83 -5.51
N GLN A 7 -13.63 41.04 -4.21
CA GLN A 7 -12.50 41.17 -3.29
C GLN A 7 -11.96 39.82 -2.80
N TYR A 8 -12.67 38.72 -3.09
CA TYR A 8 -12.38 37.40 -2.52
C TYR A 8 -12.41 36.29 -3.57
N PRO A 9 -11.56 35.24 -3.41
CA PRO A 9 -11.60 34.06 -4.28
C PRO A 9 -12.94 33.33 -4.15
N PRO A 10 -13.44 32.68 -5.21
CA PRO A 10 -14.66 31.89 -5.18
C PRO A 10 -14.66 30.76 -4.13
N VAL A 11 -13.48 30.21 -3.86
CA VAL A 11 -13.25 29.07 -2.97
C VAL A 11 -11.90 29.25 -2.29
N ASP A 12 -11.88 29.06 -0.97
CA ASP A 12 -10.68 29.16 -0.15
C ASP A 12 -9.77 27.94 -0.29
N ILE A 13 -8.49 28.10 0.06
CA ILE A 13 -7.46 27.05 -0.09
C ILE A 13 -7.82 25.80 0.73
N GLU A 14 -8.32 25.96 1.94
CA GLU A 14 -8.75 24.84 2.81
C GLU A 14 -9.89 24.04 2.16
N GLN A 15 -10.86 24.72 1.55
CA GLN A 15 -11.95 24.05 0.84
C GLN A 15 -11.45 23.28 -0.39
N TRP A 16 -10.43 23.81 -1.07
CA TRP A 16 -9.78 23.07 -2.15
C TRP A 16 -8.99 21.86 -1.64
N LEU A 17 -8.34 21.97 -0.49
CA LEU A 17 -7.65 20.87 0.17
C LEU A 17 -8.64 19.74 0.52
N ASP A 18 -9.76 20.11 1.14
CA ASP A 18 -10.87 19.19 1.43
C ASP A 18 -11.40 18.53 0.16
N PHE A 19 -11.54 19.31 -0.92
CA PHE A 19 -11.97 18.77 -2.20
C PHE A 19 -10.96 17.76 -2.75
N VAL A 20 -9.65 18.00 -2.70
CA VAL A 20 -8.64 17.02 -3.14
C VAL A 20 -8.78 15.69 -2.39
N ILE A 21 -8.97 15.76 -1.08
CA ILE A 21 -9.13 14.58 -0.22
C ILE A 21 -10.45 13.86 -0.51
N ALA A 22 -11.55 14.59 -0.52
CA ALA A 22 -12.90 14.05 -0.72
C ALA A 22 -13.12 13.55 -2.15
N ALA A 23 -12.48 14.17 -3.15
CA ALA A 23 -12.55 13.76 -4.54
C ALA A 23 -12.07 12.32 -4.69
N ALA A 24 -11.14 11.82 -3.88
CA ALA A 24 -10.71 10.42 -3.92
C ALA A 24 -11.87 9.42 -3.77
N ALA A 25 -12.99 9.81 -3.15
CA ALA A 25 -14.20 9.00 -3.03
C ALA A 25 -14.79 8.57 -4.38
N HIS A 26 -14.57 9.32 -5.48
CA HIS A 26 -15.03 8.94 -6.84
C HIS A 26 -14.46 7.60 -7.33
N ARG A 27 -13.42 7.08 -6.68
CA ARG A 27 -12.81 5.77 -7.00
C ARG A 27 -13.13 4.68 -6.00
N SER A 28 -14.03 4.96 -5.05
CA SER A 28 -14.45 3.95 -4.10
C SER A 28 -15.15 2.79 -4.81
N ARG A 29 -14.99 1.59 -4.25
CA ARG A 29 -15.77 0.42 -4.65
C ARG A 29 -17.20 0.48 -4.11
N ASP A 30 -17.42 1.28 -3.08
CA ASP A 30 -18.74 1.58 -2.52
C ASP A 30 -19.50 2.55 -3.45
N GLU A 31 -20.73 2.19 -3.83
CA GLU A 31 -21.52 2.96 -4.79
C GLU A 31 -21.94 4.33 -4.23
N ALA A 32 -22.27 4.42 -2.94
CA ALA A 32 -22.69 5.68 -2.32
C ALA A 32 -21.53 6.67 -2.25
N GLN A 33 -20.34 6.20 -1.85
CA GLN A 33 -19.13 7.02 -1.83
C GLN A 33 -18.69 7.46 -3.23
N ARG A 34 -18.81 6.57 -4.22
CA ARG A 34 -18.50 6.91 -5.62
C ARG A 34 -19.42 8.01 -6.14
N LYS A 35 -20.74 7.88 -5.93
CA LYS A 35 -21.73 8.92 -6.30
C LYS A 35 -21.44 10.25 -5.62
N PHE A 36 -21.09 10.24 -4.33
CA PHE A 36 -20.68 11.45 -3.62
C PHE A 36 -19.46 12.12 -4.28
N GLY A 37 -18.43 11.34 -4.63
CA GLY A 37 -17.27 11.86 -5.35
C GLY A 37 -17.60 12.44 -6.73
N GLU A 38 -18.48 11.79 -7.48
CA GLU A 38 -18.98 12.29 -8.78
C GLU A 38 -19.72 13.63 -8.62
N LEU A 39 -20.56 13.78 -7.58
CA LEU A 39 -21.25 15.03 -7.27
C LEU A 39 -20.26 16.17 -6.96
N LEU A 40 -19.20 15.90 -6.20
CA LEU A 40 -18.17 16.88 -5.91
C LEU A 40 -17.42 17.30 -7.19
N ILE A 41 -17.02 16.33 -8.03
CA ILE A 41 -16.35 16.63 -9.30
C ILE A 41 -17.25 17.53 -10.16
N ASN A 42 -18.53 17.19 -10.30
CA ASN A 42 -19.47 17.99 -11.08
C ASN A 42 -19.63 19.41 -10.50
N ARG A 43 -19.78 19.54 -9.17
CA ARG A 43 -19.92 20.84 -8.49
C ARG A 43 -18.74 21.75 -8.80
N TYR A 44 -17.50 21.27 -8.66
CA TYR A 44 -16.30 22.10 -8.78
C TYR A 44 -15.80 22.27 -10.22
N PHE A 45 -15.82 21.22 -11.04
CA PHE A 45 -15.30 21.27 -12.42
C PHE A 45 -16.29 21.81 -13.44
N VAL A 46 -17.60 21.74 -13.16
CA VAL A 46 -18.65 22.18 -14.08
C VAL A 46 -19.40 23.36 -13.50
N THR A 47 -20.16 23.15 -12.43
CA THR A 47 -21.12 24.16 -11.94
C THR A 47 -20.44 25.44 -11.47
N LEU A 48 -19.37 25.33 -10.67
CA LEU A 48 -18.67 26.48 -10.12
C LEU A 48 -17.98 27.32 -11.21
N ARG A 49 -17.43 26.68 -12.25
CA ARG A 49 -16.83 27.42 -13.38
C ARG A 49 -17.88 28.20 -14.15
N ASP A 50 -19.06 27.62 -14.34
CA ASP A 50 -20.17 28.26 -15.04
C ASP A 50 -20.73 29.45 -14.24
N GLU A 51 -20.78 29.35 -12.90
CA GLU A 51 -21.21 30.43 -12.00
C GLU A 51 -20.33 31.68 -12.08
N TYR A 52 -19.02 31.49 -12.29
CA TYR A 52 -18.03 32.58 -12.35
C TYR A 52 -17.53 32.87 -13.78
N LYS A 53 -18.25 32.40 -14.81
CA LYS A 53 -17.82 32.52 -16.22
C LYS A 53 -17.62 33.98 -16.69
N ASP A 54 -18.38 34.90 -16.09
CA ASP A 54 -18.42 36.33 -16.45
C ASP A 54 -17.41 37.17 -15.63
N ASP A 55 -16.77 36.56 -14.62
CA ASP A 55 -15.69 37.18 -13.84
C ASP A 55 -14.33 36.63 -14.33
N PRO A 56 -13.54 37.41 -15.08
CA PRO A 56 -12.31 36.93 -15.69
C PRO A 56 -11.24 36.55 -14.65
N VAL A 57 -11.20 37.21 -13.49
CA VAL A 57 -10.20 36.94 -12.45
C VAL A 57 -10.57 35.66 -11.71
N ALA A 58 -11.83 35.53 -11.27
CA ALA A 58 -12.31 34.31 -10.63
C ALA A 58 -12.19 33.11 -11.56
N LYS A 59 -12.56 33.25 -12.84
CA LYS A 59 -12.42 32.17 -13.82
C LYS A 59 -10.98 31.72 -13.99
N ALA A 60 -10.04 32.66 -14.14
CA ALA A 60 -8.62 32.33 -14.26
C ALA A 60 -8.07 31.66 -13.00
N TYR A 61 -8.48 32.13 -11.82
CA TYR A 61 -8.16 31.48 -10.54
C TYR A 61 -8.70 30.04 -10.48
N LEU A 62 -9.98 29.84 -10.80
CA LEU A 62 -10.61 28.52 -10.82
C LEU A 62 -9.91 27.57 -11.80
N ASP A 63 -9.58 28.03 -13.00
CA ASP A 63 -8.93 27.21 -14.02
C ASP A 63 -7.54 26.74 -13.56
N ASN A 64 -6.77 27.62 -12.90
CA ASN A 64 -5.46 27.26 -12.34
C ASN A 64 -5.59 26.35 -11.11
N MET A 65 -6.54 26.63 -10.21
CA MET A 65 -6.79 25.80 -9.03
C MET A 65 -7.25 24.40 -9.43
N LEU A 66 -8.13 24.27 -10.43
CA LEU A 66 -8.58 22.97 -10.92
C LEU A 66 -7.45 22.18 -11.60
N CYS A 67 -6.52 22.85 -12.28
CA CYS A 67 -5.29 22.21 -12.76
C CYS A 67 -4.43 21.67 -11.61
N ALA A 68 -4.25 22.45 -10.54
CA ALA A 68 -3.53 22.04 -9.34
C ALA A 68 -4.21 20.84 -8.65
N VAL A 69 -5.53 20.88 -8.51
CA VAL A 69 -6.35 19.79 -7.97
C VAL A 69 -6.21 18.53 -8.82
N ALA A 70 -6.32 18.63 -10.15
CA ALA A 70 -6.17 17.49 -11.04
C ALA A 70 -4.79 16.84 -10.92
N SER A 71 -3.73 17.66 -10.78
CA SER A 71 -2.37 17.19 -10.51
C SER A 71 -2.28 16.45 -9.17
N ALA A 72 -2.88 16.99 -8.11
CA ALA A 72 -2.90 16.36 -6.78
C ALA A 72 -3.66 15.03 -6.77
N ILE A 73 -4.85 14.98 -7.37
CA ILE A 73 -5.65 13.74 -7.53
C ILE A 73 -4.85 12.68 -8.31
N ARG A 74 -4.12 13.08 -9.36
CA ARG A 74 -3.21 12.19 -10.07
C ARG A 74 -2.07 11.72 -9.16
N GLY A 75 -1.45 12.60 -8.38
CA GLY A 75 -0.42 12.25 -7.40
C GLY A 75 -0.90 11.18 -6.41
N PHE A 76 -2.11 11.34 -5.86
CA PHE A 76 -2.75 10.34 -5.00
C PHE A 76 -2.94 8.99 -5.70
N SER A 77 -3.30 9.02 -6.98
CA SER A 77 -3.43 7.82 -7.81
C SER A 77 -2.11 7.06 -7.90
N VAL A 78 -1.01 7.77 -8.16
CA VAL A 78 0.32 7.18 -8.26
C VAL A 78 0.74 6.54 -6.94
N VAL A 79 0.53 7.22 -5.81
CA VAL A 79 0.84 6.67 -4.47
C VAL A 79 0.07 5.37 -4.24
N ARG A 80 -1.23 5.35 -4.56
CA ARG A 80 -2.07 4.15 -4.46
C ARG A 80 -1.60 3.02 -5.38
N ASP A 81 -1.27 3.32 -6.63
CA ASP A 81 -0.90 2.30 -7.62
C ASP A 81 0.49 1.70 -7.32
N VAL A 82 1.43 2.51 -6.83
CA VAL A 82 2.72 2.03 -6.31
C VAL A 82 2.51 1.11 -5.11
N PHE A 83 1.63 1.47 -4.19
CA PHE A 83 1.27 0.60 -3.07
C PHE A 83 0.68 -0.73 -3.54
N ALA A 84 -0.30 -0.68 -4.45
CA ALA A 84 -0.95 -1.87 -5.00
C ALA A 84 0.07 -2.80 -5.68
N THR A 85 0.97 -2.25 -6.49
CA THR A 85 2.03 -3.02 -7.18
C THR A 85 3.00 -3.67 -6.21
N ASN A 86 3.47 -2.91 -5.21
CA ASN A 86 4.34 -3.45 -4.16
C ASN A 86 3.65 -4.57 -3.39
N TRP A 87 2.37 -4.41 -3.09
CA TRP A 87 1.58 -5.41 -2.39
C TRP A 87 1.37 -6.67 -3.20
N GLU A 88 1.00 -6.55 -4.48
CA GLU A 88 0.87 -7.70 -5.38
C GLU A 88 2.18 -8.48 -5.48
N THR A 89 3.31 -7.77 -5.60
CA THR A 89 4.65 -8.39 -5.61
C THR A 89 4.93 -9.18 -4.33
N ILE A 90 4.58 -8.61 -3.17
CA ILE A 90 4.72 -9.27 -1.87
C ILE A 90 3.81 -10.51 -1.79
N LYS A 91 2.56 -10.40 -2.23
CA LYS A 91 1.59 -11.49 -2.26
C LYS A 91 2.05 -12.63 -3.16
N GLU A 92 2.58 -12.32 -4.34
CA GLU A 92 3.16 -13.29 -5.26
C GLU A 92 4.40 -13.96 -4.67
N ALA A 93 5.29 -13.20 -4.01
CA ALA A 93 6.44 -13.76 -3.32
C ALA A 93 6.01 -14.74 -2.21
N LYS A 94 5.00 -14.37 -1.39
CA LYS A 94 4.40 -15.25 -0.38
C LYS A 94 3.81 -16.50 -1.01
N GLY A 95 3.07 -16.36 -2.11
CA GLY A 95 2.50 -17.49 -2.87
C GLY A 95 3.57 -18.44 -3.40
N ARG A 96 4.66 -17.90 -3.97
CA ARG A 96 5.80 -18.69 -4.46
C ARG A 96 6.50 -19.45 -3.34
N GLU A 97 6.74 -18.82 -2.20
CA GLU A 97 7.37 -19.47 -1.04
C GLU A 97 6.46 -20.55 -0.44
N LYS A 98 5.15 -20.29 -0.35
CA LYS A 98 4.17 -21.29 0.08
C LYS A 98 4.14 -22.49 -0.88
N ALA A 99 4.08 -22.24 -2.19
CA ALA A 99 4.14 -23.31 -3.20
C ALA A 99 5.46 -24.10 -3.14
N ARG A 100 6.59 -23.46 -2.83
CA ARG A 100 7.88 -24.15 -2.61
C ARG A 100 7.85 -25.03 -1.37
N ALA A 101 7.22 -24.58 -0.28
CA ALA A 101 7.03 -25.37 0.92
C ALA A 101 6.08 -26.56 0.67
N GLU A 102 5.00 -26.36 -0.09
CA GLU A 102 4.07 -27.42 -0.48
C GLU A 102 4.70 -28.44 -1.44
N ARG A 103 5.64 -28.04 -2.30
CA ARG A 103 6.43 -29.00 -3.09
C ARG A 103 7.25 -29.98 -2.23
N LEU A 104 7.49 -29.69 -0.95
CA LEU A 104 8.13 -30.66 -0.06
C LEU A 104 7.23 -31.86 0.21
N ASP A 105 5.91 -31.72 0.08
CA ASP A 105 4.96 -32.84 0.17
C ASP A 105 5.23 -33.91 -0.90
N ALA A 106 5.92 -33.57 -2.00
CA ALA A 106 6.30 -34.55 -3.01
C ALA A 106 7.37 -35.54 -2.51
N PHE A 107 8.15 -35.20 -1.48
CA PHE A 107 9.18 -36.07 -0.89
C PHE A 107 8.67 -36.92 0.26
N ALA A 108 7.46 -36.65 0.75
CA ALA A 108 6.82 -37.41 1.81
C ALA A 108 6.39 -38.80 1.29
N PRO A 109 6.79 -39.91 1.94
CA PRO A 109 6.50 -41.26 1.47
C PRO A 109 5.01 -41.57 1.30
N PHE A 110 4.14 -41.01 2.15
CA PHE A 110 2.73 -41.40 2.21
C PHE A 110 1.76 -40.41 1.54
N LYS A 111 2.25 -39.33 0.91
CA LYS A 111 1.38 -38.36 0.19
C LYS A 111 0.94 -38.90 -1.17
N LYS A 112 -0.32 -38.61 -1.51
CA LYS A 112 -1.01 -39.13 -2.71
C LYS A 112 -0.36 -38.78 -4.05
N ASP A 113 0.43 -37.71 -4.11
CA ASP A 113 1.06 -37.20 -5.35
C ASP A 113 2.59 -37.05 -5.24
N GLY A 114 3.23 -37.84 -4.36
CA GLY A 114 4.67 -37.81 -4.14
C GLY A 114 5.50 -38.72 -5.06
N TYR A 115 6.81 -38.47 -5.12
CA TYR A 115 7.79 -39.28 -5.84
C TYR A 115 7.79 -40.76 -5.40
N TRP A 116 7.39 -41.02 -4.15
CA TRP A 116 7.29 -42.35 -3.56
C TRP A 116 6.01 -43.11 -3.92
N LYS A 117 5.04 -42.46 -4.57
CA LYS A 117 3.75 -43.06 -4.96
C LYS A 117 3.90 -44.37 -5.72
N PRO A 118 4.77 -44.53 -6.73
CA PRO A 118 4.91 -45.80 -7.44
C PRO A 118 5.44 -46.90 -6.52
N ALA A 119 6.43 -46.59 -5.67
CA ALA A 119 7.02 -47.54 -4.73
C ALA A 119 6.01 -47.99 -3.66
N VAL A 120 5.26 -47.05 -3.07
CA VAL A 120 4.23 -47.34 -2.06
C VAL A 120 3.02 -48.04 -2.67
N ALA A 121 2.61 -47.66 -3.88
CA ALA A 121 1.54 -48.34 -4.62
C ALA A 121 1.90 -49.78 -4.96
N VAL A 122 3.14 -50.05 -5.39
CA VAL A 122 3.63 -51.41 -5.64
C VAL A 122 3.64 -52.24 -4.36
N ILE A 123 4.13 -51.69 -3.24
CA ILE A 123 4.17 -52.40 -1.95
C ILE A 123 2.74 -52.70 -1.43
N SER A 124 1.81 -51.76 -1.57
CA SER A 124 0.43 -51.90 -1.08
C SER A 124 -0.46 -52.74 -2.00
N ALA A 125 -0.41 -52.55 -3.32
CA ALA A 125 -1.22 -53.26 -4.29
C ALA A 125 -0.85 -54.75 -4.38
N LEU A 126 0.42 -55.08 -4.14
CA LEU A 126 0.86 -56.46 -4.21
C LEU A 126 0.64 -57.22 -2.88
N GLY A 127 0.11 -56.58 -1.82
CA GLY A 127 -0.05 -57.21 -0.50
C GLY A 127 1.26 -57.84 0.02
N LEU A 128 2.39 -57.34 -0.48
CA LEU A 128 3.59 -58.14 -0.71
C LEU A 128 4.50 -58.25 0.51
N LEU A 129 4.04 -57.80 1.68
CA LEU A 129 4.80 -58.00 2.92
C LEU A 129 5.11 -59.50 3.11
N GLY A 130 4.17 -60.41 2.85
CA GLY A 130 4.39 -61.85 2.99
C GLY A 130 5.48 -62.41 2.05
N PRO A 131 5.36 -62.28 0.72
CA PRO A 131 6.33 -62.85 -0.22
C PRO A 131 7.65 -62.08 -0.34
N ILE A 132 7.69 -60.77 -0.07
CA ILE A 132 8.97 -60.03 0.05
C ILE A 132 9.74 -60.52 1.28
N LEU A 133 9.08 -60.70 2.43
CA LEU A 133 9.73 -61.25 3.63
C LEU A 133 10.18 -62.70 3.40
N ALA A 134 9.41 -63.52 2.68
CA ALA A 134 9.79 -64.89 2.30
C ALA A 134 10.95 -64.94 1.27
N GLY A 135 10.99 -64.01 0.32
CA GLY A 135 12.11 -63.88 -0.64
C GLY A 135 13.40 -63.40 0.04
N PHE A 136 13.30 -62.46 0.99
CA PHE A 136 14.42 -62.07 1.84
C PHE A 136 14.89 -63.24 2.73
N GLN A 137 13.98 -64.10 3.22
CA GLN A 137 14.35 -65.30 3.97
C GLN A 137 15.18 -66.29 3.13
N GLN A 138 14.88 -66.42 1.82
CA GLN A 138 15.67 -67.23 0.90
C GLN A 138 17.05 -66.64 0.60
N ILE A 139 17.18 -65.31 0.54
CA ILE A 139 18.45 -64.61 0.25
C ILE A 139 19.35 -64.53 1.49
N ILE A 140 18.75 -64.37 2.68
CA ILE A 140 19.47 -64.09 3.92
C ILE A 140 19.80 -65.37 4.71
N GLY A 141 19.07 -66.47 4.51
CA GLY A 141 19.37 -67.81 5.05
C GLY A 141 19.24 -67.90 6.58
N ASN A 142 18.42 -68.85 7.07
CA ASN A 142 18.28 -69.24 8.49
C ASN A 142 18.21 -68.12 9.57
N LEU A 143 17.96 -66.87 9.20
CA LEU A 143 17.79 -65.79 10.16
C LEU A 143 16.47 -66.03 10.92
N PRO A 144 16.47 -65.97 12.26
CA PRO A 144 15.25 -66.11 13.04
C PRO A 144 14.22 -65.08 12.58
N TRP A 145 12.95 -65.49 12.46
CA TRP A 145 11.84 -64.66 11.95
C TRP A 145 11.75 -63.30 12.67
N ILE A 146 12.19 -63.26 13.94
CA ILE A 146 12.29 -62.07 14.79
C ILE A 146 13.15 -60.98 14.13
N LEU A 147 14.28 -61.34 13.48
CA LEU A 147 15.15 -60.37 12.80
C LEU A 147 14.54 -59.88 11.49
N VAL A 148 13.82 -60.73 10.76
CA VAL A 148 13.10 -60.36 9.53
C VAL A 148 11.98 -59.37 9.84
N VAL A 149 11.24 -59.60 10.93
CA VAL A 149 10.21 -58.67 11.41
C VAL A 149 10.82 -57.42 12.01
N ALA A 150 11.93 -57.51 12.75
CA ALA A 150 12.65 -56.34 13.23
C ALA A 150 13.13 -55.44 12.07
N LEU A 151 13.57 -56.02 10.96
CA LEU A 151 13.95 -55.28 9.74
C LEU A 151 12.75 -54.63 9.07
N ALA A 152 11.61 -55.32 8.97
CA ALA A 152 10.38 -54.76 8.40
C ALA A 152 9.86 -53.58 9.25
N VAL A 153 9.87 -53.74 10.58
CA VAL A 153 9.48 -52.69 11.53
C VAL A 153 10.47 -51.52 11.46
N SER A 154 11.77 -51.76 11.34
CA SER A 154 12.76 -50.68 11.25
C SER A 154 12.59 -49.86 9.97
N ILE A 155 12.31 -50.50 8.83
CA ILE A 155 11.97 -49.80 7.58
C ILE A 155 10.70 -48.95 7.74
N LEU A 156 9.65 -49.50 8.37
CA LEU A 156 8.42 -48.76 8.63
C LEU A 156 8.65 -47.54 9.53
N VAL A 157 9.43 -47.71 10.60
CA VAL A 157 9.81 -46.62 11.52
C VAL A 157 10.59 -45.53 10.77
N VAL A 158 11.50 -45.90 9.86
CA VAL A 158 12.25 -44.95 9.02
C VAL A 158 11.29 -44.17 8.10
N LEU A 159 10.33 -44.83 7.45
CA LEU A 159 9.36 -44.17 6.57
C LEU A 159 8.44 -43.20 7.34
N ILE A 160 7.96 -43.59 8.52
CA ILE A 160 7.15 -42.72 9.39
C ILE A 160 7.99 -41.54 9.89
N SER A 161 9.23 -41.78 10.28
CA SER A 161 10.14 -40.72 10.73
C SER A 161 10.44 -39.72 9.61
N MET A 162 10.58 -40.20 8.38
CA MET A 162 10.76 -39.38 7.19
C MET A 162 9.51 -38.54 6.88
N GLU A 163 8.30 -39.11 6.99
CA GLU A 163 7.03 -38.37 6.84
C GLU A 163 6.95 -37.23 7.87
N LEU A 164 7.16 -37.54 9.15
CA LEU A 164 7.12 -36.56 10.24
C LEU A 164 8.19 -35.47 10.07
N PHE A 165 9.38 -35.83 9.58
CA PHE A 165 10.46 -34.89 9.32
C PHE A 165 10.12 -33.93 8.17
N VAL A 166 9.54 -34.43 7.08
CA VAL A 166 9.10 -33.61 5.94
C VAL A 166 7.96 -32.68 6.35
N ASP A 167 6.96 -33.18 7.07
CA ASP A 167 5.85 -32.37 7.59
C ASP A 167 6.35 -31.30 8.57
N TRP A 168 7.30 -31.63 9.45
CA TRP A 168 7.94 -30.65 10.35
C TRP A 168 8.70 -29.58 9.57
N LEU A 169 9.49 -29.95 8.56
CA LEU A 169 10.21 -28.99 7.71
C LEU A 169 9.25 -28.07 6.93
N ARG A 170 8.16 -28.63 6.40
CA ARG A 170 7.10 -27.87 5.72
C ARG A 170 6.47 -26.87 6.67
N ASN A 171 5.98 -27.32 7.82
CA ASN A 171 5.33 -26.46 8.81
C ASN A 171 6.29 -25.35 9.27
N ARG A 172 7.55 -25.69 9.58
CA ARG A 172 8.55 -24.69 9.97
C ARG A 172 8.88 -23.66 8.88
N ARG A 173 8.75 -24.02 7.60
CA ARG A 173 8.90 -23.07 6.49
C ARG A 173 7.64 -22.22 6.29
N LEU A 174 6.45 -22.81 6.41
CA LEU A 174 5.18 -22.10 6.34
C LEU A 174 5.06 -21.05 7.45
N THR A 175 5.36 -21.43 8.69
CA THR A 175 5.37 -20.50 9.84
C THR A 175 6.35 -19.35 9.61
N ARG A 176 7.58 -19.63 9.13
CA ARG A 176 8.54 -18.57 8.79
C ARG A 176 8.10 -17.66 7.65
N VAL A 177 7.34 -18.18 6.69
CA VAL A 177 6.74 -17.39 5.62
C VAL A 177 5.63 -16.51 6.20
N GLU A 178 4.76 -17.06 7.03
CA GLU A 178 3.69 -16.32 7.71
C GLU A 178 4.24 -15.20 8.62
N GLU A 179 5.27 -15.48 9.42
CA GLU A 179 5.95 -14.50 10.27
C GLU A 179 6.67 -13.38 9.49
N ARG A 180 7.18 -13.68 8.29
CA ARG A 180 7.99 -12.73 7.49
C ARG A 180 7.16 -11.78 6.64
N PHE A 181 5.93 -12.17 6.29
CA PHE A 181 5.05 -11.34 5.47
C PHE A 181 4.07 -10.61 6.39
N PRO A 182 4.03 -9.27 6.37
CA PRO A 182 3.28 -8.50 7.36
C PRO A 182 1.81 -8.93 7.37
N GLU A 183 1.33 -9.39 8.52
CA GLU A 183 -0.10 -9.61 8.76
C GLU A 183 -0.84 -8.27 8.81
N HIS A 184 -0.15 -7.21 9.25
CA HIS A 184 -0.69 -5.86 9.38
C HIS A 184 -0.50 -5.04 8.10
N LEU A 185 -1.20 -5.45 7.04
CA LEU A 185 -1.34 -4.69 5.79
C LEU A 185 -1.72 -3.23 6.05
N TYR A 186 -2.57 -3.01 7.04
CA TYR A 186 -3.05 -1.70 7.45
C TYR A 186 -1.94 -0.80 7.99
N GLU A 187 -1.05 -1.33 8.85
CA GLU A 187 0.04 -0.56 9.45
C GLU A 187 1.09 -0.17 8.40
N PHE A 188 1.47 -1.12 7.53
CA PHE A 188 2.39 -0.85 6.42
C PHE A 188 1.80 0.16 5.41
N TRP A 189 0.50 0.05 5.12
CA TRP A 189 -0.20 1.02 4.29
C TRP A 189 -0.21 2.41 4.94
N GLN A 190 -0.52 2.47 6.23
CA GLN A 190 -0.60 3.71 6.99
C GLN A 190 0.76 4.41 7.02
N GLU A 191 1.85 3.70 7.32
CA GLU A 191 3.17 4.31 7.44
C GLU A 191 3.71 4.81 6.08
N LYS A 192 3.71 3.97 5.05
CA LYS A 192 4.33 4.32 3.76
C LYS A 192 3.46 5.19 2.86
N SER A 193 2.16 4.92 2.82
CA SER A 193 1.27 5.63 1.88
C SER A 193 0.91 7.01 2.42
N LEU A 194 0.71 7.19 3.73
CA LEU A 194 0.40 8.50 4.31
C LEU A 194 1.52 9.50 4.05
N LYS A 195 2.80 9.08 4.14
CA LYS A 195 3.93 9.96 3.79
C LYS A 195 3.83 10.48 2.35
N GLY A 196 3.47 9.61 1.41
CA GLY A 196 3.25 9.98 0.01
C GLY A 196 2.07 10.95 -0.16
N TYR A 197 0.93 10.67 0.49
CA TYR A 197 -0.24 11.54 0.44
C TYR A 197 0.03 12.92 1.05
N ARG A 198 0.70 12.99 2.20
CA ARG A 198 1.14 14.25 2.83
C ARG A 198 2.01 15.08 1.90
N MET A 199 2.97 14.44 1.22
CA MET A 199 3.83 15.13 0.26
C MET A 199 3.04 15.73 -0.91
N VAL A 200 2.06 15.00 -1.45
CA VAL A 200 1.20 15.49 -2.52
C VAL A 200 0.34 16.66 -2.06
N LEU A 201 -0.27 16.59 -0.87
CA LEU A 201 -1.07 17.70 -0.32
C LEU A 201 -0.22 18.93 0.00
N ARG A 202 1.00 18.73 0.52
CA ARG A 202 1.96 19.83 0.74
C ARG A 202 2.30 20.53 -0.58
N GLN A 203 2.59 19.77 -1.64
CA GLN A 203 2.85 20.35 -2.97
C GLN A 203 1.63 21.08 -3.52
N PHE A 204 0.44 20.51 -3.32
CA PHE A 204 -0.81 21.15 -3.69
C PHE A 204 -1.01 22.49 -2.95
N LEU A 205 -0.83 22.52 -1.62
CA LEU A 205 -0.98 23.74 -0.82
C LEU A 205 -0.03 24.83 -1.28
N LEU A 206 1.25 24.51 -1.51
CA LEU A 206 2.22 25.48 -2.03
C LEU A 206 1.75 26.07 -3.37
N LEU A 207 1.26 25.22 -4.28
CA LEU A 207 0.75 25.68 -5.57
C LEU A 207 -0.54 26.51 -5.43
N ALA A 208 -1.44 26.12 -4.53
CA ALA A 208 -2.68 26.82 -4.23
C ALA A 208 -2.43 28.22 -3.65
N ILE A 209 -1.50 28.32 -2.71
CA ILE A 209 -1.05 29.60 -2.13
C ILE A 209 -0.48 30.50 -3.22
N LYS A 210 0.35 29.94 -4.11
CA LYS A 210 0.92 30.69 -5.24
C LYS A 210 -0.18 31.26 -6.14
N ILE A 211 -1.12 30.40 -6.54
CA ILE A 211 -2.25 30.79 -7.39
C ILE A 211 -3.11 31.86 -6.70
N ARG A 212 -3.40 31.72 -5.40
CA ARG A 212 -4.16 32.73 -4.66
C ARG A 212 -3.43 34.07 -4.61
N GLU A 213 -2.13 34.08 -4.32
CA GLU A 213 -1.34 35.32 -4.26
C GLU A 213 -1.20 35.99 -5.64
N GLU A 214 -1.21 35.22 -6.72
CA GLU A 214 -1.15 35.73 -8.10
C GLU A 214 -2.46 36.43 -8.52
N PHE A 215 -3.62 35.81 -8.26
CA PHE A 215 -4.92 36.34 -8.70
C PHE A 215 -5.60 37.25 -7.67
N TYR A 216 -5.29 37.09 -6.39
CA TYR A 216 -5.85 37.88 -5.28
C TYR A 216 -4.73 38.46 -4.38
N PRO A 217 -3.86 39.34 -4.94
CA PRO A 217 -2.65 39.82 -4.26
C PRO A 217 -2.94 40.72 -3.05
N ASN A 218 -4.16 41.21 -2.85
CA ASN A 218 -4.48 42.05 -1.70
C ASN A 218 -4.86 41.24 -0.44
N LEU A 219 -5.01 39.92 -0.59
CA LEU A 219 -5.38 39.04 0.51
C LEU A 219 -4.14 38.42 1.13
N THR A 220 -4.21 38.20 2.44
CA THR A 220 -3.27 37.35 3.15
C THR A 220 -3.65 35.88 2.95
N THR A 221 -2.65 35.01 2.99
CA THR A 221 -2.77 33.59 2.60
C THR A 221 -2.64 32.68 3.81
N LEU A 222 -1.57 32.85 4.59
CA LEU A 222 -1.25 31.99 5.75
C LEU A 222 -0.83 32.86 6.92
N ASP A 223 -1.47 32.70 8.08
CA ASP A 223 -1.18 33.46 9.31
C ASP A 223 -1.06 34.98 9.11
N GLN A 224 -1.95 35.53 8.28
CA GLN A 224 -1.95 36.96 7.91
C GLN A 224 -0.68 37.43 7.18
N ARG A 225 0.11 36.51 6.60
CA ARG A 225 1.30 36.79 5.80
C ARG A 225 1.10 36.32 4.35
N LYS A 226 1.86 36.91 3.43
CA LYS A 226 2.06 36.41 2.07
C LYS A 226 3.29 35.53 2.03
N VAL A 227 3.14 34.32 1.51
CA VAL A 227 4.18 33.31 1.52
C VAL A 227 5.19 33.59 0.40
N PHE A 228 4.76 33.83 -0.83
CA PHE A 228 5.71 33.97 -1.95
C PHE A 228 6.36 35.35 -2.06
N GLU A 229 5.82 36.39 -1.42
CA GLU A 229 6.53 37.66 -1.22
C GLU A 229 7.70 37.53 -0.23
N ASN A 230 7.64 36.55 0.69
CA ASN A 230 8.64 36.36 1.75
C ASN A 230 9.54 35.13 1.55
N TYR A 231 9.11 34.15 0.73
CA TYR A 231 9.79 32.87 0.52
C TYR A 231 9.98 32.57 -0.97
N PRO A 232 11.20 32.76 -1.53
CA PRO A 232 11.51 32.29 -2.87
C PRO A 232 11.64 30.76 -2.85
N VAL A 233 10.66 30.04 -3.40
CA VAL A 233 10.72 28.59 -3.54
C VAL A 233 11.62 28.25 -4.73
N PRO A 234 12.69 27.45 -4.58
CA PRO A 234 13.76 27.28 -5.58
C PRO A 234 13.35 26.67 -6.94
N HIS A 235 12.09 26.27 -7.11
CA HIS A 235 11.54 25.72 -8.36
C HIS A 235 10.40 26.55 -8.94
N ILE A 236 10.08 27.69 -8.31
CA ILE A 236 9.06 28.64 -8.72
C ILE A 236 9.78 29.98 -8.81
N ASP A 237 9.93 30.52 -10.01
CA ASP A 237 10.64 31.78 -10.22
C ASP A 237 9.83 32.95 -9.64
N CYS A 238 10.02 33.22 -8.35
CA CYS A 238 9.45 34.35 -7.65
C CYS A 238 10.41 35.52 -7.81
N GLY A 239 10.16 36.37 -8.81
CA GLY A 239 10.90 37.62 -8.98
C GLY A 239 10.86 38.43 -7.69
N MET A 240 12.06 38.72 -7.16
CA MET A 240 12.38 39.49 -5.93
C MET A 240 12.60 38.66 -4.65
N SER A 241 13.85 38.20 -4.47
CA SER A 241 14.34 37.60 -3.22
C SER A 241 14.90 38.69 -2.29
N ARG A 242 14.21 38.99 -1.19
CA ARG A 242 14.83 39.61 0.00
C ARG A 242 15.62 38.53 0.76
N LYS A 243 16.82 38.90 1.22
CA LYS A 243 17.69 38.05 2.06
C LYS A 243 17.08 37.97 3.46
N ILE A 244 16.26 36.95 3.68
CA ILE A 244 15.75 36.54 4.99
C ILE A 244 16.52 35.29 5.43
N ASP A 245 16.69 35.08 6.74
CA ASP A 245 17.45 33.96 7.31
C ASP A 245 16.81 32.63 6.88
N ARG A 246 17.42 31.99 5.88
CA ARG A 246 16.70 31.11 4.96
C ARG A 246 16.22 29.81 5.58
N GLN A 247 16.81 29.39 6.70
CA GLN A 247 16.67 28.01 7.18
C GLN A 247 15.64 27.88 8.30
N SER A 248 15.60 28.83 9.25
CA SER A 248 14.58 28.89 10.30
C SER A 248 13.20 29.13 9.72
N ASP A 249 13.10 30.07 8.79
CA ASP A 249 11.82 30.56 8.33
C ASP A 249 11.17 29.59 7.33
N LEU A 250 11.98 28.86 6.55
CA LEU A 250 11.50 27.75 5.73
C LEU A 250 11.01 26.59 6.60
N GLN A 251 11.71 26.29 7.69
CA GLN A 251 11.31 25.22 8.60
C GLN A 251 9.98 25.56 9.29
N GLU A 252 9.78 26.80 9.75
CA GLU A 252 8.51 27.28 10.31
C GLU A 252 7.35 27.16 9.30
N LEU A 253 7.57 27.57 8.04
CA LEU A 253 6.59 27.39 6.96
C LEU A 253 6.27 25.91 6.72
N GLU A 254 7.28 25.04 6.73
CA GLU A 254 7.09 23.60 6.56
C GLU A 254 6.26 22.99 7.70
N GLU A 255 6.51 23.40 8.93
CA GLU A 255 5.76 22.98 10.12
C GLU A 255 4.31 23.44 10.06
N HIS A 256 4.05 24.69 9.64
CA HIS A 256 2.69 25.21 9.47
C HIS A 256 1.92 24.49 8.35
N LEU A 257 2.56 24.26 7.20
CA LEU A 257 1.95 23.49 6.11
C LEU A 257 1.65 22.06 6.54
N ALA A 258 2.55 21.44 7.30
CA ALA A 258 2.33 20.11 7.86
C ALA A 258 1.14 20.12 8.84
N ALA A 259 1.05 21.12 9.72
CA ALA A 259 -0.05 21.26 10.67
C ALA A 259 -1.41 21.36 9.98
N ILE A 260 -1.52 22.17 8.91
CA ILE A 260 -2.74 22.27 8.10
C ILE A 260 -3.07 20.90 7.49
N VAL A 261 -2.11 20.25 6.84
CA VAL A 261 -2.34 18.92 6.24
C VAL A 261 -2.83 17.91 7.28
N GLU A 262 -2.24 17.90 8.49
CA GLU A 262 -2.64 17.01 9.58
C GLU A 262 -4.05 17.29 10.11
N GLN A 263 -4.47 18.56 10.20
CA GLN A 263 -5.83 18.91 10.64
C GLN A 263 -6.91 18.35 9.70
N HIS A 264 -6.60 18.28 8.40
CA HIS A 264 -7.52 17.79 7.38
C HIS A 264 -7.44 16.26 7.17
N PHE A 265 -6.46 15.57 7.76
CA PHE A 265 -6.43 14.11 7.77
C PHE A 265 -7.23 13.54 8.94
N ALA A 266 -8.23 12.71 8.63
CA ALA A 266 -9.01 11.98 9.65
C ALA A 266 -8.21 10.88 10.38
N PHE A 267 -7.00 10.53 9.92
CA PHE A 267 -6.19 9.44 10.45
C PHE A 267 -4.99 9.98 11.22
N LYS A 268 -5.07 10.02 12.55
CA LYS A 268 -3.88 10.20 13.37
C LYS A 268 -3.06 8.91 13.34
N LEU A 269 -1.79 9.00 12.97
CA LEU A 269 -0.84 7.92 13.27
C LEU A 269 -0.88 7.71 14.79
N LYS A 270 -0.94 6.46 15.25
CA LYS A 270 -0.62 6.19 16.66
C LYS A 270 0.78 6.74 16.87
N GLU A 271 0.91 7.75 17.72
CA GLU A 271 2.21 8.24 18.15
C GLU A 271 3.01 7.02 18.60
N GLU A 272 4.17 6.80 17.95
CA GLU A 272 5.14 5.84 18.45
C GLU A 272 5.40 6.25 19.90
N LYS A 273 4.98 5.39 20.84
CA LYS A 273 5.51 5.46 22.20
C LYS A 273 7.01 5.22 22.06
N ALA A 274 7.77 6.31 22.07
CA ALA A 274 9.19 6.25 22.31
C ALA A 274 9.37 5.71 23.74
N GLU A 275 9.58 4.40 23.86
CA GLU A 275 10.20 3.76 25.02
C GLU A 275 11.71 3.66 24.79
#